data_AF-A0A7V3N6J1-F1
#
_entry.id   AF-A0A7V3N6J1-F1
#
_cell.length_a   1.000
_cell.length_b   1.000
_cell.length_c   1.000
_cell.angle_alpha   90.00
_cell.angle_beta   90.00
_cell.angle_gamma   90.00
#
_symmetry.space_group_name_H-M   'P 1'
#
loop_
_entity.id
_entity.type
_entity.pdbx_description
1 polymer ?
#
loop_
_entity_poly.entity_id
_entity_poly.type
_entity_poly.pdbx_seq_one_letter_code
_entity_poly.pdbx_strand_id
1 'polypeptide(L)'
;MINGLTKMKKRINVARKKKTLEEKLKQNVERIFNEKRRWMGADNIMLQVNVASGIWGPPVVGENVYAEAFPFENPPRVWIEVWPDATGKEITEIVCHELAHIKHPELNEESEEFKKKVKACMRAQGK
;
A
#
# COMPACT_ATOMS: atom_id res chain seq x y z
N MET A 1 37.16 24.05 12.78
CA MET A 1 36.52 23.51 11.55
C MET A 1 35.93 22.10 11.71
N ILE A 2 35.46 21.69 12.91
CA ILE A 2 34.99 20.31 13.17
C ILE A 2 33.45 20.19 13.05
N ASN A 3 32.72 21.27 13.33
CA ASN A 3 31.24 21.28 13.38
C ASN A 3 30.54 21.04 12.03
N GLY A 4 31.20 21.30 10.89
CA GLY A 4 30.64 21.07 9.55
C GLY A 4 30.59 19.59 9.17
N LEU A 5 31.66 18.85 9.47
CA LEU A 5 31.78 17.41 9.22
C LEU A 5 30.77 16.59 10.05
N THR A 6 30.54 16.97 11.30
CA THR A 6 29.58 16.29 12.18
C THR A 6 28.14 16.50 11.73
N LYS A 7 27.78 17.72 11.30
CA LYS A 7 26.45 18.01 10.71
C LYS A 7 26.23 17.26 9.40
N MET A 8 27.24 17.17 8.54
CA MET A 8 27.16 16.46 7.27
C MET A 8 26.98 14.94 7.44
N LYS A 9 27.76 14.30 8.32
CA LYS A 9 27.59 12.88 8.67
C LYS A 9 26.20 12.57 9.24
N LYS A 10 25.66 13.45 10.10
CA LYS A 10 24.30 13.31 10.65
C LYS A 10 23.24 13.37 9.55
N ARG A 11 23.35 14.31 8.61
CA ARG A 11 22.42 14.43 7.46
C ARG A 11 22.45 13.19 6.55
N ILE A 12 23.63 12.66 6.25
CA ILE A 12 23.80 11.44 5.44
C ILE A 12 23.15 10.24 6.14
N ASN A 13 23.36 10.08 7.45
CA ASN A 13 22.76 8.98 8.21
C ASN A 13 21.23 9.06 8.27
N VAL A 14 20.65 10.26 8.39
CA VAL A 14 19.19 10.45 8.37
C VAL A 14 18.62 10.13 7.00
N ALA A 15 19.24 10.62 5.91
CA ALA A 15 18.81 10.33 4.54
C ALA A 15 18.88 8.82 4.24
N ARG A 16 19.94 8.15 4.67
CA ARG A 16 20.10 6.69 4.52
C ARG A 16 19.01 5.92 5.27
N LYS A 17 18.72 6.30 6.52
CA LYS A 17 17.65 5.67 7.32
C LYS A 17 16.26 5.87 6.70
N LYS A 18 15.98 7.07 6.19
CA LYS A 18 14.71 7.38 5.50
C LYS A 18 14.54 6.49 4.27
N LYS A 19 15.57 6.40 3.41
CA LYS A 19 15.55 5.53 2.22
C LYS A 19 15.30 4.06 2.59
N THR A 20 15.96 3.55 3.64
CA THR A 20 15.74 2.17 4.11
C THR A 20 14.32 1.94 4.66
N LEU A 21 13.69 2.94 5.29
CA LEU A 21 12.32 2.82 5.76
C LEU A 21 11.33 2.79 4.59
N GLU A 22 11.49 3.67 3.62
CA GLU A 22 10.65 3.73 2.41
C GLU A 22 10.74 2.42 1.61
N GLU A 23 11.96 1.90 1.41
CA GLU A 23 12.18 0.61 0.73
C GLU A 23 11.49 -0.54 1.47
N LYS A 24 11.60 -0.60 2.80
CA LYS A 24 10.94 -1.64 3.61
C LYS A 24 9.42 -1.56 3.56
N LEU A 25 8.88 -0.34 3.59
CA LEU A 25 7.44 -0.13 3.53
C LEU A 25 6.89 -0.53 2.16
N LYS A 26 7.56 -0.12 1.08
CA LYS A 26 7.24 -0.54 -0.28
C LYS A 26 7.27 -2.07 -0.43
N GLN A 27 8.33 -2.72 0.07
CA GLN A 27 8.41 -4.19 0.08
C GLN A 27 7.27 -4.85 0.87
N ASN A 28 6.84 -4.23 1.98
CA ASN A 28 5.72 -4.75 2.76
C ASN A 28 4.39 -4.65 1.99
N VAL A 29 4.14 -3.53 1.32
CA VAL A 29 2.97 -3.35 0.43
C VAL A 29 3.01 -4.37 -0.71
N GLU A 30 4.13 -4.48 -1.41
CA GLU A 30 4.31 -5.44 -2.51
C GLU A 30 4.09 -6.88 -2.06
N ARG A 31 4.61 -7.26 -0.88
CA ARG A 31 4.43 -8.60 -0.30
C ARG A 31 2.95 -8.88 -0.03
N ILE A 32 2.27 -7.97 0.68
CA ILE A 32 0.84 -8.11 1.02
C ILE A 32 0.00 -8.17 -0.26
N PHE A 33 0.23 -7.24 -1.19
CA PHE A 33 -0.47 -7.21 -2.47
C PHE A 33 -0.31 -8.51 -3.24
N ASN A 34 0.91 -9.02 -3.39
CA ASN A 34 1.14 -10.27 -4.12
C ASN A 34 0.48 -11.48 -3.44
N GLU A 35 0.53 -11.55 -2.11
CA GLU A 35 -0.15 -12.61 -1.34
C GLU A 35 -1.66 -12.59 -1.60
N LYS A 36 -2.30 -11.43 -1.44
CA LYS A 36 -3.75 -11.28 -1.59
C LYS A 36 -4.21 -11.42 -3.03
N ARG A 37 -3.47 -10.84 -3.98
CA ARG A 37 -3.73 -10.95 -5.42
C ARG A 37 -3.77 -12.40 -5.89
N ARG A 38 -2.79 -13.21 -5.47
CA ARG A 38 -2.75 -14.65 -5.78
C ARG A 38 -3.94 -15.39 -5.17
N TRP A 39 -4.27 -15.10 -3.91
CA TRP A 39 -5.42 -15.73 -3.26
C TRP A 39 -6.73 -15.41 -3.98
N MET A 40 -6.89 -14.18 -4.48
CA MET A 40 -8.05 -13.77 -5.28
C MET A 40 -7.99 -14.28 -6.74
N GLY A 41 -6.93 -14.95 -7.17
CA GLY A 41 -6.74 -15.40 -8.55
C GLY A 41 -6.67 -14.25 -9.55
N ALA A 42 -6.07 -13.13 -9.15
CA ALA A 42 -6.07 -11.85 -9.86
C ALA A 42 -4.69 -11.54 -10.47
N ASP A 43 -4.07 -12.51 -11.13
CA ASP A 43 -2.62 -12.48 -11.39
C ASP A 43 -2.15 -11.39 -12.36
N ASN A 44 -3.04 -10.90 -13.22
CA ASN A 44 -2.75 -9.85 -14.21
C ASN A 44 -3.10 -8.43 -13.70
N ILE A 45 -2.83 -8.12 -12.43
CA ILE A 45 -3.01 -6.77 -11.88
C ILE A 45 -1.65 -6.12 -11.65
N MET A 46 -1.49 -4.91 -12.19
CA MET A 46 -0.32 -4.06 -11.97
C MET A 46 -0.44 -3.30 -10.65
N LEU A 47 0.63 -3.30 -9.85
CA LEU A 47 0.72 -2.50 -8.63
C LEU A 47 1.62 -1.29 -8.87
N GLN A 48 1.13 -0.10 -8.51
CA GLN A 48 1.93 1.12 -8.43
C GLN A 48 1.94 1.62 -7.00
N VAL A 49 3.10 1.57 -6.33
CA VAL A 49 3.26 2.04 -4.95
C VAL A 49 4.05 3.34 -4.91
N ASN A 50 3.46 4.36 -4.29
CA ASN A 50 4.14 5.59 -3.88
C ASN A 50 4.32 5.60 -2.36
N VAL A 51 5.53 5.89 -1.87
CA VAL A 51 5.75 6.11 -0.44
C VAL A 51 5.80 7.61 -0.20
N ALA A 52 4.85 8.13 0.58
CA ALA A 52 4.73 9.55 0.86
C ALA A 52 5.99 10.03 1.61
N SER A 53 6.88 10.72 0.91
CA SER A 53 8.18 11.16 1.43
C SER A 53 8.17 12.61 1.93
N GLY A 54 7.05 13.06 2.51
CA GLY A 54 6.89 14.38 3.09
C GLY A 54 6.66 15.50 2.06
N ILE A 55 5.87 16.50 2.50
CA ILE A 55 5.41 17.74 1.82
C ILE A 55 3.94 17.70 1.37
N TRP A 56 3.36 16.55 1.05
CA TRP A 56 1.95 16.46 0.66
C TRP A 56 1.03 16.14 1.85
N GLY A 57 0.83 17.15 2.70
CA GLY A 57 -0.19 17.15 3.77
C GLY A 57 -0.03 16.06 4.84
N PRO A 58 -0.67 16.23 6.01
CA PRO A 58 -0.94 15.07 6.85
C PRO A 58 -1.86 14.11 6.08
N PRO A 59 -1.82 12.81 6.37
CA PRO A 59 -2.89 11.90 5.94
C PRO A 59 -4.27 12.48 6.31
N VAL A 60 -5.33 12.03 5.64
CA VAL A 60 -6.68 12.16 6.21
C VAL A 60 -6.59 11.65 7.65
N VAL A 61 -7.02 12.46 8.63
CA VAL A 61 -6.77 12.18 10.05
C VAL A 61 -7.24 10.76 10.39
N GLY A 62 -6.29 9.86 10.64
CA GLY A 62 -6.55 8.45 10.97
C GLY A 62 -6.26 7.43 9.86
N GLU A 63 -5.87 7.84 8.64
CA GLU A 63 -5.63 6.92 7.51
C GLU A 63 -4.22 7.05 6.94
N ASN A 64 -3.35 6.08 7.21
CA ASN A 64 -1.95 6.11 6.73
C ASN A 64 -1.75 5.46 5.35
N VAL A 65 -2.83 5.04 4.70
CA VAL A 65 -2.80 4.40 3.38
C VAL A 65 -3.99 4.88 2.57
N TYR A 66 -3.72 5.36 1.36
CA TYR A 66 -4.72 5.66 0.35
C TYR A 66 -4.51 4.73 -0.84
N ALA A 67 -5.58 4.30 -1.49
CA ALA A 67 -5.47 3.50 -2.70
C ALA A 67 -6.65 3.74 -3.63
N GLU A 68 -6.45 3.36 -4.89
CA GLU A 68 -7.50 3.39 -5.92
C GLU A 68 -7.29 2.25 -6.92
N ALA A 69 -8.39 1.55 -7.21
CA ALA A 69 -8.48 0.51 -8.22
C ALA A 69 -8.94 1.05 -9.58
N PHE A 70 -8.27 0.61 -10.64
CA PHE A 70 -8.58 0.91 -12.03
C PHE A 70 -8.93 -0.39 -12.77
N PRO A 71 -10.16 -0.93 -12.59
CA PRO A 71 -10.56 -2.25 -13.09
C PRO A 71 -10.59 -2.38 -14.61
N PHE A 72 -10.80 -1.26 -15.32
CA PHE A 72 -11.00 -1.24 -16.77
C PHE A 72 -9.74 -0.91 -17.57
N GLU A 73 -8.60 -0.70 -16.90
CA GLU A 73 -7.30 -0.58 -17.58
C GLU A 73 -6.81 -1.94 -18.10
N ASN A 74 -5.86 -1.94 -19.05
CA ASN A 74 -5.26 -3.15 -19.61
C ASN A 74 -3.72 -3.10 -19.52
N PRO A 75 -3.10 -3.75 -18.51
CA PRO A 75 -3.72 -4.56 -17.46
C PRO A 75 -4.42 -3.69 -16.39
N PRO A 76 -5.40 -4.25 -15.63
CA PRO A 76 -5.97 -3.57 -14.48
C PRO A 76 -4.89 -3.15 -13.48
N ARG A 77 -5.09 -2.01 -12.83
CA ARG A 77 -4.08 -1.39 -11.97
C ARG A 77 -4.65 -1.08 -10.58
N VAL A 78 -3.81 -1.23 -9.57
CA VAL A 78 -4.04 -0.65 -8.24
C VAL A 78 -2.93 0.36 -7.96
N TRP A 79 -3.32 1.59 -7.65
CA TRP A 79 -2.42 2.62 -7.15
C TRP A 79 -2.52 2.70 -5.64
N ILE A 80 -1.39 2.76 -4.94
CA ILE A 80 -1.33 2.88 -3.48
C ILE A 80 -0.36 3.99 -3.10
N GLU A 81 -0.82 4.91 -2.27
CA GLU A 81 0.02 5.85 -1.54
C GLU A 81 0.07 5.45 -0.06
N VAL A 82 1.29 5.31 0.48
CA VAL A 82 1.51 4.81 1.83
C VAL A 82 2.41 5.74 2.63
N TRP A 83 1.98 6.10 3.85
CA TRP A 83 2.75 6.93 4.77
C TRP A 83 3.63 6.07 5.69
N PRO A 84 4.73 6.63 6.23
CA PRO A 84 5.68 5.88 7.08
C PRO A 84 5.06 5.16 8.28
N ASP A 85 3.94 5.67 8.80
CA ASP A 85 3.27 5.13 9.99
C ASP A 85 2.21 4.07 9.67
N ALA A 86 2.05 3.70 8.38
CA ALA A 86 1.12 2.66 7.95
C ALA A 86 1.42 1.30 8.56
N THR A 87 0.41 0.71 9.16
CA THR A 87 0.46 -0.64 9.72
C THR A 87 0.20 -1.70 8.66
N GLY A 88 0.70 -2.92 8.89
CA GLY A 88 0.38 -4.06 8.01
C GLY A 88 -1.12 -4.36 7.93
N LYS A 89 -1.90 -4.01 8.97
CA LYS A 89 -3.36 -4.17 8.98
C LYS A 89 -4.02 -3.19 8.02
N GLU A 90 -3.71 -1.88 8.11
CA GLU A 90 -4.23 -0.86 7.19
C GLU A 90 -3.89 -1.21 5.73
N ILE A 91 -2.63 -1.58 5.47
CA ILE A 91 -2.19 -2.00 4.13
C ILE A 91 -2.98 -3.23 3.64
N THR A 92 -3.20 -4.23 4.51
CA THR A 92 -3.95 -5.44 4.13
C THR A 92 -5.41 -5.13 3.84
N GLU A 93 -6.03 -4.27 4.65
CA GLU A 93 -7.42 -3.86 4.49
C GLU A 93 -7.64 -3.16 3.15
N ILE A 94 -6.84 -2.13 2.86
CA ILE A 94 -6.99 -1.37 1.61
C ILE A 94 -6.63 -2.22 0.39
N VAL A 95 -5.59 -3.05 0.45
CA VAL A 95 -5.23 -3.97 -0.65
C VAL A 95 -6.40 -4.92 -0.96
N CYS A 96 -7.03 -5.50 0.07
CA CYS A 96 -8.16 -6.39 -0.12
C CYS A 96 -9.40 -5.66 -0.65
N HIS A 97 -9.60 -4.39 -0.25
CA HIS A 97 -10.65 -3.53 -0.76
C HIS A 97 -10.47 -3.28 -2.26
N GLU A 98 -9.30 -2.80 -2.68
CA GLU A 98 -9.02 -2.50 -4.08
C GLU A 98 -9.01 -3.74 -4.97
N LEU A 99 -8.45 -4.85 -4.51
CA LEU A 99 -8.49 -6.10 -5.26
C LEU A 99 -9.93 -6.62 -5.44
N ALA A 100 -10.83 -6.35 -4.49
CA ALA A 100 -12.25 -6.67 -4.65
C ALA A 100 -12.90 -5.80 -5.73
N HIS A 101 -12.58 -4.51 -5.82
CA HIS A 101 -13.02 -3.67 -6.94
C HIS A 101 -12.51 -4.17 -8.30
N ILE A 102 -11.26 -4.62 -8.38
CA ILE A 102 -10.74 -5.20 -9.63
C ILE A 102 -11.45 -6.50 -10.00
N LYS A 103 -11.69 -7.38 -9.02
CA LYS A 103 -12.29 -8.69 -9.27
C LYS A 103 -13.80 -8.68 -9.48
N HIS A 104 -14.48 -7.72 -8.85
CA HIS A 104 -15.92 -7.61 -8.82
C HIS A 104 -16.36 -6.16 -9.07
N PRO A 105 -16.00 -5.56 -10.22
CA PRO A 105 -16.36 -4.17 -10.53
C PRO A 105 -17.88 -3.94 -10.63
N GLU A 106 -18.66 -5.02 -10.78
CA GLU A 106 -20.12 -5.00 -10.78
C GLU A 106 -20.75 -4.81 -9.38
N LEU A 107 -20.00 -5.03 -8.31
CA LEU A 107 -20.52 -4.96 -6.95
C LEU A 107 -20.44 -3.53 -6.41
N ASN A 108 -21.50 -3.10 -5.74
CA ASN A 108 -21.50 -1.87 -4.96
C ASN A 108 -20.66 -2.07 -3.67
N GLU A 109 -19.78 -1.11 -3.36
CA GLU A 109 -18.89 -1.15 -2.19
C GLU A 109 -19.62 -1.31 -0.85
N GLU A 110 -20.82 -0.74 -0.74
CA GLU A 110 -21.64 -0.77 0.47
C GLU A 110 -22.39 -2.10 0.61
N SER A 111 -22.43 -2.92 -0.45
CA SER A 111 -23.14 -4.20 -0.43
C SER A 111 -22.50 -5.19 0.55
N GLU A 112 -23.36 -5.99 1.19
CA GLU A 112 -22.88 -7.06 2.09
C GLU A 112 -22.05 -8.11 1.35
N GLU A 113 -22.28 -8.29 0.04
CA GLU A 113 -21.46 -9.18 -0.76
C GLU A 113 -20.03 -8.66 -0.92
N PHE A 114 -19.86 -7.38 -1.31
CA PHE A 114 -18.54 -6.76 -1.41
C PHE A 114 -17.79 -6.84 -0.08
N LYS A 115 -18.44 -6.44 1.01
CA LYS A 115 -17.89 -6.54 2.37
C LYS A 115 -17.46 -7.96 2.75
N LYS A 116 -18.21 -8.99 2.32
CA LYS A 116 -17.82 -10.40 2.52
C LYS A 116 -16.57 -10.77 1.74
N LYS A 117 -16.42 -10.32 0.48
CA LYS A 117 -15.22 -10.57 -0.33
C LYS A 117 -13.98 -9.95 0.32
N VAL A 118 -14.07 -8.70 0.77
CA VAL A 118 -12.99 -8.00 1.48
C VAL A 118 -12.62 -8.75 2.77
N LYS A 119 -13.61 -9.08 3.62
CA LYS A 119 -13.37 -9.85 4.86
C LYS A 119 -12.74 -11.22 4.60
N ALA A 120 -13.13 -11.92 3.53
CA ALA A 120 -12.56 -13.20 3.16
C ALA A 120 -11.08 -13.06 2.74
N CYS A 121 -10.77 -12.06 1.92
CA CYS A 121 -9.39 -11.73 1.52
C CYS A 121 -8.50 -11.40 2.73
N MET A 122 -9.00 -10.60 3.68
CA MET A 122 -8.23 -10.24 4.88
C MET A 122 -7.89 -11.46 5.75
N ARG A 123 -8.80 -12.44 5.84
CA ARG A 123 -8.64 -13.66 6.64
C ARG A 123 -7.81 -14.74 5.95
N ALA A 124 -7.63 -14.64 4.64
CA ALA A 124 -6.81 -15.59 3.90
C ALA A 124 -5.36 -15.54 4.40
N GLN A 125 -4.79 -16.69 4.73
CA GLN A 125 -3.35 -16.83 4.95
C GLN A 125 -2.72 -17.34 3.66
N GLY A 126 -1.53 -16.84 3.31
CA GLY A 126 -0.81 -17.25 2.11
C GLY A 126 -0.72 -18.77 2.00
N LYS A 127 -1.18 -19.30 0.86
CA LYS A 127 -1.04 -20.72 0.49
C LYS A 127 0.40 -21.04 0.10
#